data_AF-A0A959GAP2-F1
#
_entry.id   AF-A0A959GAP2-F1
#
_cell.length_a   1.000
_cell.length_b   1.000
_cell.length_c   1.000
_cell.angle_alpha   90.00
_cell.angle_beta   90.00
_cell.angle_gamma   90.00
#
_symmetry.space_group_name_H-M   'P 1'
#
loop_
_entity.id
_entity.type
_entity.pdbx_description
1 polymer ?
#
loop_
_entity_poly.entity_id
_entity_poly.type
_entity_poly.pdbx_seq_one_letter_code
_entity_poly.pdbx_strand_id
1 'polypeptide(L)'
;MPPKAHRGRFQAQGDGLEESESWSQDEPLTKSNALELLGKLKGKLKPADVEKRKKSFEKAKRMIEDAEGGIDAVKKRSFYDDRKRRDIRVDVEILGGKAFVTIIIIIILLAAWKIL
;
A
#
# COMPACT_ATOMS: atom_id res chain seq x y z
N MET A 1 19.12 9.55 -9.94
CA MET A 1 18.78 10.20 -8.64
C MET A 1 18.68 9.10 -7.59
N PRO A 2 19.13 9.32 -6.35
CA PRO A 2 18.94 8.36 -5.27
C PRO A 2 17.43 8.11 -5.04
N PRO A 3 17.04 6.90 -4.60
CA PRO A 3 15.65 6.61 -4.30
C PRO A 3 15.15 7.52 -3.18
N LYS A 4 13.94 8.05 -3.32
CA LYS A 4 13.34 8.94 -2.33
C LYS A 4 13.11 8.22 -0.99
N ALA A 5 12.98 8.99 0.08
CA ALA A 5 12.95 8.51 1.46
C ALA A 5 11.80 7.51 1.70
N HIS A 6 10.59 7.84 1.23
CA HIS A 6 9.39 7.03 1.43
C HIS A 6 9.08 6.22 0.17
N ARG A 7 9.22 4.91 0.27
CA ARG A 7 9.10 4.03 -0.91
C ARG A 7 8.61 2.64 -0.58
N GLY A 8 8.03 2.00 -1.59
CA GLY A 8 7.50 0.66 -1.47
C GLY A 8 6.73 0.23 -2.71
N ARG A 9 6.04 -0.91 -2.62
CA ARG A 9 5.17 -1.40 -3.69
C ARG A 9 4.03 -2.29 -3.17
N PHE A 10 2.98 -2.35 -3.96
CA PHE A 10 1.97 -3.39 -3.96
C PHE A 10 2.24 -4.34 -5.12
N GLN A 11 2.06 -5.64 -4.91
CA GLN A 11 2.32 -6.63 -5.96
C GLN A 11 1.28 -7.74 -5.94
N ALA A 12 0.85 -8.19 -7.12
CA ALA A 12 0.05 -9.41 -7.29
C ALA A 12 0.94 -10.44 -7.99
N GLN A 13 1.11 -11.61 -7.38
CA GLN A 13 1.98 -12.68 -7.90
C GLN A 13 1.27 -14.03 -7.95
N GLY A 14 1.77 -14.96 -8.76
CA GLY A 14 1.38 -16.36 -8.82
C GLY A 14 0.53 -16.71 -10.03
N ASP A 15 0.47 -18.00 -10.37
CA ASP A 15 -0.34 -18.51 -11.49
C ASP A 15 0.00 -17.87 -12.85
N GLY A 16 1.29 -17.60 -13.09
CA GLY A 16 1.78 -16.94 -14.30
C GLY A 16 1.57 -15.42 -14.35
N LEU A 17 1.04 -14.80 -13.29
CA LEU A 17 0.86 -13.35 -13.16
C LEU A 17 1.95 -12.74 -12.28
N GLU A 18 2.51 -11.61 -12.73
CA GLU A 18 3.27 -10.68 -11.90
C GLU A 18 2.94 -9.23 -12.29
N GLU A 19 2.22 -8.53 -11.43
CA GLU A 19 1.84 -7.12 -11.64
C GLU A 19 2.16 -6.29 -10.39
N SER A 20 2.52 -5.02 -10.56
CA SER A 20 2.86 -4.17 -9.42
C SER A 20 2.45 -2.70 -9.60
N GLU A 21 2.35 -2.02 -8.46
CA GLU A 21 2.23 -0.57 -8.32
C GLU A 21 3.21 -0.09 -7.26
N SER A 22 4.16 0.76 -7.64
CA SER A 22 5.23 1.25 -6.75
C SER A 22 5.05 2.72 -6.41
N TRP A 23 5.56 3.13 -5.24
CA TRP A 23 5.72 4.55 -4.90
C TRP A 23 7.15 4.86 -4.49
N SER A 24 7.58 6.09 -4.77
CA SER A 24 8.82 6.68 -4.28
C SER A 24 8.64 8.20 -4.22
N GLN A 25 8.62 8.75 -3.01
CA GLN A 25 8.29 10.16 -2.74
C GLN A 25 8.99 10.66 -1.47
N ASP A 26 9.00 12.00 -1.33
CA ASP A 26 9.70 12.67 -0.22
C ASP A 26 8.86 12.67 1.06
N GLU A 27 7.53 12.62 0.94
CA GLU A 27 6.59 12.55 2.05
C GLU A 27 6.02 11.13 2.26
N PRO A 28 5.61 10.75 3.48
CA PRO A 28 4.94 9.47 3.72
C PRO A 28 3.71 9.25 2.82
N LEU A 29 3.54 8.03 2.30
CA LEU A 29 2.35 7.68 1.53
C LEU A 29 1.11 7.74 2.43
N THR A 30 0.07 8.45 2.01
CA THR A 30 -1.19 8.53 2.77
C THR A 30 -2.01 7.25 2.62
N LYS A 31 -2.96 7.01 3.53
CA LYS A 31 -3.93 5.90 3.40
C LYS A 31 -4.73 5.99 2.10
N SER A 32 -5.24 7.18 1.76
CA SER A 32 -6.02 7.39 0.53
C SER A 32 -5.22 7.01 -0.70
N ASN A 33 -4.00 7.54 -0.83
CA ASN A 33 -3.15 7.27 -2.00
C ASN A 33 -2.74 5.78 -2.05
N ALA A 34 -2.53 5.15 -0.90
CA ALA A 34 -2.26 3.72 -0.83
C ALA A 34 -3.44 2.87 -1.31
N LEU A 35 -4.66 3.21 -0.93
CA LEU A 35 -5.87 2.54 -1.41
C LEU A 35 -6.08 2.74 -2.91
N GLU A 36 -5.79 3.93 -3.43
CA GLU A 36 -5.81 4.19 -4.88
C GLU A 36 -4.78 3.33 -5.63
N LEU A 37 -3.54 3.23 -5.14
CA LEU A 37 -2.52 2.36 -5.74
C LEU A 37 -2.92 0.89 -5.68
N LEU A 38 -3.48 0.41 -4.56
CA LEU A 38 -3.99 -0.95 -4.44
C LEU A 38 -5.15 -1.20 -5.42
N GLY A 39 -6.02 -0.21 -5.62
CA GLY A 39 -7.10 -0.23 -6.61
C GLY A 39 -6.58 -0.25 -8.04
N LYS A 40 -5.56 0.54 -8.37
CA LYS A 40 -4.88 0.53 -9.68
C LYS A 40 -4.25 -0.83 -9.96
N LEU A 41 -3.56 -1.42 -8.99
CA LEU A 41 -3.04 -2.78 -9.10
C LEU A 41 -4.18 -3.77 -9.42
N LYS A 42 -5.27 -3.74 -8.65
CA LYS A 42 -6.43 -4.61 -8.89
C LYS A 42 -7.03 -4.41 -10.29
N GLY A 43 -7.05 -3.17 -10.80
CA GLY A 43 -7.54 -2.82 -12.13
C GLY A 43 -6.67 -3.32 -13.30
N LYS A 44 -5.40 -3.66 -13.07
CA LYS A 44 -4.54 -4.30 -14.07
C LYS A 44 -4.87 -5.78 -14.30
N LEU A 45 -5.54 -6.42 -13.34
CA LEU A 45 -5.79 -7.86 -13.38
C LEU A 45 -7.06 -8.18 -14.17
N LYS A 46 -7.03 -9.34 -14.85
CA LYS A 46 -8.25 -9.93 -15.43
C LYS A 46 -9.22 -10.30 -14.30
N PRO A 47 -10.54 -10.31 -14.54
CA PRO A 47 -11.53 -10.66 -13.52
C PRO A 47 -11.28 -12.00 -12.83
N ALA A 48 -10.84 -13.02 -13.56
CA ALA A 48 -10.50 -14.33 -12.99
C ALA A 48 -9.31 -14.28 -12.02
N ASP A 49 -8.31 -13.42 -12.27
CA ASP A 49 -7.14 -13.26 -11.41
C ASP A 49 -7.42 -12.41 -10.18
N VAL A 50 -8.37 -11.46 -10.30
CA VAL A 50 -8.94 -10.73 -9.16
C VAL A 50 -9.66 -11.70 -8.23
N GLU A 51 -10.49 -12.60 -8.74
CA GLU A 51 -11.26 -13.53 -7.90
C GLU A 51 -10.34 -14.48 -7.12
N LYS A 52 -9.28 -14.99 -7.75
CA LYS A 52 -8.24 -15.81 -7.07
C LYS A 52 -7.55 -15.08 -5.90
N ARG A 53 -7.59 -13.74 -5.87
CA ARG A 53 -6.89 -12.86 -4.91
C ARG A 53 -7.85 -12.02 -4.08
N LYS A 54 -9.15 -12.31 -4.09
CA LYS A 54 -10.17 -11.45 -3.49
C LYS A 54 -9.91 -11.19 -2.01
N LYS A 55 -9.69 -12.24 -1.21
CA LYS A 55 -9.40 -12.10 0.23
C LYS A 55 -8.02 -11.48 0.46
N SER A 56 -7.06 -11.68 -0.45
CA SER A 56 -5.72 -11.10 -0.38
C SER A 56 -5.77 -9.59 -0.54
N PHE A 57 -6.52 -9.08 -1.53
CA PHE A 57 -6.78 -7.65 -1.69
C PHE A 57 -7.53 -7.07 -0.48
N GLU A 58 -8.55 -7.75 0.04
CA GLU A 58 -9.28 -7.27 1.22
C GLU A 58 -8.39 -7.21 2.48
N LYS A 59 -7.52 -8.19 2.69
CA LYS A 59 -6.57 -8.17 3.82
C LYS A 59 -5.50 -7.08 3.66
N ALA A 60 -5.03 -6.85 2.44
CA ALA A 60 -4.10 -5.75 2.14
C ALA A 60 -4.76 -4.39 2.38
N LYS A 61 -6.00 -4.20 1.91
CA LYS A 61 -6.82 -3.03 2.17
C LYS A 61 -6.97 -2.78 3.68
N ARG A 62 -7.37 -3.82 4.43
CA ARG A 62 -7.52 -3.73 5.88
C ARG A 62 -6.22 -3.35 6.59
N MET A 63 -5.06 -3.86 6.14
CA MET A 63 -3.76 -3.44 6.70
C MET A 63 -3.50 -1.94 6.52
N ILE A 64 -3.94 -1.34 5.41
CA ILE A 64 -3.82 0.10 5.16
C ILE A 64 -4.78 0.87 6.07
N GLU A 65 -6.03 0.42 6.17
CA GLU A 65 -7.08 1.07 6.97
C GLU A 65 -6.76 1.04 8.47
N ASP A 66 -6.29 -0.11 8.98
CA ASP A 66 -5.95 -0.34 10.39
C ASP A 66 -4.62 0.32 10.82
N ALA A 67 -3.88 0.98 9.91
CA ALA A 67 -2.60 1.62 10.25
C ALA A 67 -2.80 2.89 11.10
N GLU A 68 -2.52 2.84 12.40
CA GLU A 68 -2.58 4.01 13.28
C GLU A 68 -1.26 4.78 13.27
N GLY A 69 -1.26 6.05 12.84
CA GLY A 69 -0.02 6.84 12.70
C GLY A 69 0.91 6.40 11.55
N GLY A 70 0.49 5.43 10.74
CA GLY A 70 1.28 4.84 9.66
C GLY A 70 2.12 3.64 10.08
N ILE A 71 2.87 3.09 9.13
CA ILE A 71 3.74 1.92 9.31
C ILE A 71 5.13 2.28 8.82
N ASP A 72 6.14 2.06 9.67
CA ASP A 72 7.54 2.29 9.35
C ASP A 72 8.14 1.16 8.50
N ALA A 73 9.11 1.54 7.67
CA ALA A 73 9.97 0.61 6.96
C ALA A 73 11.00 -0.02 7.93
N VAL A 74 11.48 -1.24 7.67
CA VAL A 74 11.09 -2.12 6.57
C VAL A 74 9.94 -3.03 7.03
N LYS A 75 8.86 -3.08 6.24
CA LYS A 75 7.74 -4.00 6.48
C LYS A 75 7.36 -4.67 5.17
N LYS A 76 7.40 -6.00 5.15
CA LYS A 76 6.93 -6.82 4.01
C LYS A 76 5.88 -7.78 4.51
N ARG A 77 4.72 -7.82 3.85
CA ARG A 77 3.64 -8.73 4.22
C ARG A 77 2.95 -9.27 2.98
N SER A 78 2.84 -10.59 2.92
CA SER A 78 2.11 -11.32 1.90
C SER A 78 0.76 -11.77 2.41
N PHE A 79 -0.27 -11.57 1.59
CA PHE A 79 -1.63 -12.00 1.84
C PHE A 79 -2.04 -13.06 0.82
N TYR A 80 -2.72 -14.09 1.32
CA TYR A 80 -3.12 -15.25 0.54
C TYR A 80 -4.61 -15.54 0.78
N ASP A 81 -5.29 -16.01 -0.25
CA ASP A 81 -6.67 -16.52 -0.19
C ASP A 81 -6.72 -17.95 0.33
N ASP A 82 -5.81 -18.78 -0.18
CA ASP A 82 -5.66 -20.20 0.18
C ASP A 82 -4.25 -20.48 0.70
N ARG A 83 -4.17 -21.14 1.86
CA ARG A 83 -2.90 -21.54 2.48
C ARG A 83 -2.18 -22.65 1.73
N LYS A 84 -2.86 -23.41 0.86
CA LYS A 84 -2.26 -24.42 0.00
C LYS A 84 -1.71 -23.83 -1.31
N ARG A 85 -2.19 -22.64 -1.71
CA ARG A 85 -1.77 -21.91 -2.93
C ARG A 85 -1.11 -20.58 -2.56
N ARG A 86 0.00 -20.64 -1.82
CA ARG A 86 0.73 -19.44 -1.37
C ARG A 86 1.52 -18.73 -2.47
N ASP A 87 1.61 -19.34 -3.65
CA ASP A 87 2.11 -18.70 -4.86
C ASP A 87 1.18 -17.56 -5.30
N ILE A 88 -0.14 -17.76 -5.19
CA ILE A 88 -1.15 -16.75 -5.51
C ILE A 88 -1.33 -15.81 -4.32
N ARG A 89 -0.87 -14.57 -4.47
CA ARG A 89 -0.84 -13.61 -3.37
C ARG A 89 -0.93 -12.16 -3.80
N VAL A 90 -1.19 -11.31 -2.81
CA VAL A 90 -0.97 -9.87 -2.86
C VAL A 90 0.04 -9.50 -1.79
N ASP A 91 1.12 -8.82 -2.18
CA ASP A 91 2.18 -8.36 -1.29
C ASP A 91 2.09 -6.86 -1.06
N VAL A 92 2.34 -6.46 0.18
CA VAL A 92 2.51 -5.06 0.60
C VAL A 92 3.92 -4.90 1.14
N GLU A 93 4.72 -4.06 0.49
CA GLU A 93 6.10 -3.82 0.87
C GLU A 93 6.36 -2.34 1.11
N ILE A 94 6.72 -1.98 2.34
CA ILE A 94 7.22 -0.67 2.74
C ILE A 94 8.74 -0.82 2.86
N LEU A 95 9.46 -0.24 1.91
CA LEU A 95 10.89 -0.45 1.69
C LEU A 95 11.77 0.67 2.26
N GLY A 96 11.20 1.86 2.48
CA GLY A 96 11.89 2.99 3.10
C GLY A 96 10.91 4.00 3.69
N GLY A 97 11.34 4.69 4.75
CA GLY A 97 10.57 5.73 5.43
C GLY A 97 9.35 5.17 6.17
N LYS A 98 8.21 5.78 5.94
CA LYS A 98 6.89 5.48 6.55
C LYS A 98 5.80 5.55 5.49
N ALA A 99 4.75 4.73 5.62
CA ALA A 99 3.58 4.73 4.74
C ALA A 99 2.27 4.61 5.53
N PHE A 100 1.15 4.78 4.85
CA PHE A 100 -0.23 4.66 5.37
C PHE A 100 -0.57 5.65 6.48
N VAL A 101 -0.02 6.87 6.40
CA VAL A 101 -0.37 7.95 7.33
C VAL A 101 -1.78 8.48 7.01
N THR A 102 -2.52 8.85 8.05
CA THR A 102 -3.73 9.67 7.87
C THR A 102 -3.29 11.09 7.55
N ILE A 103 -4.04 11.80 6.69
CA ILE A 103 -3.88 13.25 6.56
C ILE A 103 -4.35 13.84 7.89
N ILE A 104 -3.45 13.99 8.86
CA ILE A 104 -3.68 14.91 9.97
C ILE A 104 -3.37 16.27 9.38
N ILE A 105 -4.44 17.01 9.15
CA ILE A 105 -4.51 18.42 8.83
C ILE A 105 -3.31 19.17 9.45
N ILE A 106 -2.23 19.34 8.66
CA ILE A 106 -1.17 20.33 8.88
C ILE A 106 -1.77 21.76 8.85
N ILE A 107 -3.04 21.91 8.45
CA ILE A 107 -3.78 23.18 8.48
C ILE A 107 -3.96 23.73 9.90
N ILE A 108 -3.96 22.91 10.97
CA ILE A 108 -4.04 23.49 12.33
C ILE A 108 -2.74 24.21 12.70
N LEU A 109 -1.58 23.72 12.25
CA LEU A 109 -0.29 24.38 12.51
C LEU A 109 -0.07 25.62 11.62
N LEU A 110 -0.57 25.62 10.38
CA LEU A 110 -0.51 26.80 9.49
C LEU A 110 -1.56 27.87 9.83
N ALA A 111 -2.73 27.48 10.35
CA ALA A 111 -3.74 28.42 10.83
C ALA A 111 -3.30 29.09 12.14
N ALA A 112 -2.62 28.37 13.03
CA ALA A 112 -2.07 28.95 14.27
C ALA A 112 -0.94 29.97 13.99
N TRP A 113 -0.10 29.75 12.97
CA TRP A 113 0.96 30.70 12.61
C TRP A 113 0.43 32.00 11.97
N LYS A 114 -0.74 31.98 11.32
CA LYS A 114 -1.35 33.20 10.75
C LYS A 114 -2.18 34.02 11.75
N ILE A 115 -2.36 33.52 12.97
CA ILE A 115 -3.15 34.17 14.03
C ILE A 115 -2.25 34.61 15.22
N LEU A 116 -0.93 34.45 15.10
CA LEU A 116 0.08 35.00 16.02
C LEU A 116 0.97 36.03 15.32
#